data_AF-A0A6P4Y5Z7-F1
#
_entry.id   AF-A0A6P4Y5Z7-F1
#
_cell.length_a   1.000
_cell.length_b   1.000
_cell.length_c   1.000
_cell.angle_alpha   90.00
_cell.angle_beta   90.00
_cell.angle_gamma   90.00
#
_symmetry.space_group_name_H-M   'P 1'
#
loop_
_entity.id
_entity.type
_entity.pdbx_description
1 polymer ?
#
loop_
_entity_poly.entity_id
_entity_poly.type
_entity_poly.pdbx_seq_one_letter_code
_entity_poly.pdbx_strand_id
1 'polypeptide(L)'
;MVNMWKFLVFFAAVVVWLDSSQGQREYLTTVDGWNFYKVRAVGAMTNTKIKATCEATGMRYPCHYSGNDGCNRWWASDCITYDDAGVICHTPGVLSANLCGDTDHRYCQPLDDTFVYIPNWQSDDSAYGVDYDTHSMALHGANYNNMYALCADFDWCSQAQCPHGWDCQDYTFYFQCVHPDQITSRMAPYQCSSASCPDGMYCTEEGVASFSCKTV
;
A
#
# COMPACT_ATOMS: atom_id res chain seq x y z
N MET A 1 -53.63 26.44 -40.33
CA MET A 1 -52.51 25.47 -40.42
C MET A 1 -51.30 26.10 -39.76
N VAL A 2 -51.02 25.77 -38.50
CA VAL A 2 -49.77 26.13 -37.83
C VAL A 2 -49.27 24.86 -37.17
N ASN A 3 -48.15 24.34 -37.68
CA ASN A 3 -47.60 23.05 -37.29
C ASN A 3 -46.69 23.28 -36.08
N MET A 4 -47.11 22.78 -34.92
CA MET A 4 -46.44 22.98 -33.63
C MET A 4 -45.32 21.93 -33.49
N TRP A 5 -44.09 22.33 -33.82
CA TRP A 5 -42.89 21.53 -33.68
C TRP A 5 -42.56 21.38 -32.19
N LYS A 6 -42.79 20.19 -31.63
CA LYS A 6 -42.35 19.85 -30.28
C LYS A 6 -40.84 19.60 -30.30
N PHE A 7 -40.05 20.56 -29.82
CA PHE A 7 -38.67 20.33 -29.43
C PHE A 7 -38.66 19.66 -28.04
N LEU A 8 -38.35 18.36 -28.01
CA LEU A 8 -37.98 17.67 -26.77
C LEU A 8 -36.52 17.99 -26.48
N VAL A 9 -36.27 18.88 -25.52
CA VAL A 9 -34.95 19.13 -24.96
C VAL A 9 -34.68 18.04 -23.92
N PHE A 10 -33.78 17.11 -24.23
CA PHE A 10 -33.25 16.16 -23.25
C PHE A 10 -32.16 16.85 -22.43
N PHE A 11 -32.45 17.16 -21.17
CA PHE A 11 -31.42 17.51 -20.20
C PHE A 11 -30.68 16.24 -19.80
N ALA A 12 -29.51 16.02 -20.38
CA ALA A 12 -28.55 15.06 -19.85
C ALA A 12 -27.98 15.64 -18.54
N ALA A 13 -28.51 15.21 -17.40
CA ALA A 13 -27.86 15.45 -16.12
C ALA A 13 -26.58 14.61 -16.08
N VAL A 14 -25.44 15.24 -16.38
CA VAL A 14 -24.13 14.66 -16.07
C VAL A 14 -24.01 14.68 -14.54
N VAL A 15 -24.35 13.57 -13.91
CA VAL A 15 -23.98 13.31 -12.52
C VAL A 15 -22.47 13.06 -12.54
N VAL A 16 -21.68 14.13 -12.48
CA VAL A 16 -20.28 14.04 -12.08
C VAL A 16 -20.29 13.60 -10.63
N TRP A 17 -20.08 12.31 -10.40
CA TRP A 17 -19.63 11.86 -9.10
C TRP A 17 -18.34 12.64 -8.85
N LEU A 18 -18.29 13.41 -7.76
CA LEU A 18 -17.02 13.88 -7.23
C LEU A 18 -16.24 12.60 -6.92
N ASP A 19 -15.40 12.18 -7.86
CA ASP A 19 -14.41 11.15 -7.63
C ASP A 19 -13.61 11.67 -6.44
N SER A 20 -13.84 11.05 -5.29
CA SER A 20 -13.05 11.32 -4.12
C SER A 20 -11.64 10.89 -4.50
N SER A 21 -10.82 11.85 -4.91
CA SER A 21 -9.40 11.61 -5.24
C SER A 21 -8.59 11.04 -4.06
N GLN A 22 -9.20 10.90 -2.88
CA GLN A 22 -8.65 10.18 -1.75
C GLN A 22 -8.51 8.69 -2.09
N GLY A 23 -7.30 8.15 -1.94
CA GLY A 23 -7.03 6.75 -2.25
C GLY A 23 -6.59 6.47 -3.68
N GLN A 24 -6.40 7.49 -4.52
CA GLN A 24 -5.65 7.31 -5.77
C GLN A 24 -4.24 6.84 -5.41
N ARG A 25 -3.87 5.65 -5.90
CA ARG A 25 -2.58 5.01 -5.65
C ARG A 25 -1.72 5.00 -6.91
N GLU A 26 -0.45 5.30 -6.75
CA GLU A 26 0.58 5.23 -7.78
C GLU A 26 1.66 4.27 -7.29
N TYR A 27 1.91 3.20 -8.07
CA TYR A 27 2.97 2.24 -7.75
C TYR A 27 4.34 2.88 -7.95
N LEU A 28 5.23 2.65 -6.98
CA LEU A 28 6.62 3.11 -7.03
C LEU A 28 7.54 1.95 -7.43
N THR A 29 7.74 0.99 -6.52
CA THR A 29 8.69 -0.12 -6.68
C THR A 29 8.36 -1.24 -5.69
N THR A 30 8.99 -2.40 -5.88
CA THR A 30 8.96 -3.52 -4.94
C THR A 30 10.29 -3.63 -4.21
N VAL A 31 10.26 -3.75 -2.88
CA VAL A 31 11.44 -4.05 -2.05
C VAL A 31 11.06 -5.15 -1.07
N ASP A 32 11.80 -6.26 -1.07
CA ASP A 32 11.61 -7.38 -0.13
C ASP A 32 10.14 -7.87 -0.05
N GLY A 33 9.52 -8.09 -1.21
CA GLY A 33 8.11 -8.54 -1.32
C GLY A 33 7.06 -7.45 -1.03
N TRP A 34 7.45 -6.27 -0.56
CA TRP A 34 6.56 -5.12 -0.37
C TRP A 34 6.49 -4.27 -1.62
N ASN A 35 5.29 -4.09 -2.16
CA ASN A 35 4.99 -3.10 -3.18
C ASN A 35 4.74 -1.74 -2.51
N PHE A 36 5.53 -0.74 -2.84
CA PHE A 36 5.40 0.62 -2.32
C PHE A 36 4.56 1.48 -3.26
N TYR A 37 3.72 2.33 -2.67
CA TYR A 37 2.81 3.22 -3.38
C TYR A 37 2.81 4.62 -2.79
N LYS A 38 2.62 5.62 -3.64
CA LYS A 38 2.10 6.93 -3.23
C LYS A 38 0.59 6.86 -3.20
N VAL A 39 -0.01 7.29 -2.08
CA VAL A 39 -1.47 7.34 -1.93
C VAL A 39 -1.88 8.76 -1.60
N ARG A 40 -2.79 9.32 -2.40
CA ARG A 40 -3.25 10.69 -2.18
C ARG A 40 -3.97 10.81 -0.83
N ALA A 41 -3.41 11.62 0.05
CA ALA A 41 -3.99 11.96 1.35
C ALA A 41 -4.81 13.24 1.26
N VAL A 42 -5.79 13.41 2.17
CA VAL A 42 -6.58 14.63 2.31
C VAL A 42 -6.40 15.22 3.71
N GLY A 43 -6.05 16.50 3.77
CA GLY A 43 -5.73 17.24 4.99
C GLY A 43 -4.22 17.26 5.30
N ALA A 44 -3.89 17.61 6.54
CA ALA A 44 -2.51 17.79 6.99
C ALA A 44 -1.72 16.48 6.97
N MET A 45 -0.46 16.52 6.52
CA MET A 45 0.42 15.34 6.37
C MET A 45 1.05 14.92 7.70
N THR A 46 0.22 14.62 8.69
CA THR A 46 0.65 14.12 10.01
C THR A 46 0.89 12.60 9.98
N ASN A 47 1.65 12.07 10.92
CA ASN A 47 1.81 10.64 11.15
C ASN A 47 0.46 9.94 11.28
N THR A 48 -0.46 10.53 12.06
CA THR A 48 -1.85 10.04 12.17
C THR A 48 -2.53 9.98 10.80
N LYS A 49 -2.32 10.98 9.95
CA LYS A 49 -2.88 11.00 8.58
C LYS A 49 -2.25 9.96 7.66
N ILE A 50 -0.92 9.74 7.72
CA ILE A 50 -0.25 8.71 6.91
C ILE A 50 -0.86 7.34 7.22
N LYS A 51 -0.90 6.99 8.51
CA LYS A 51 -1.50 5.74 9.00
C LYS A 51 -2.95 5.56 8.51
N ALA A 52 -3.80 6.56 8.77
CA ALA A 52 -5.20 6.50 8.37
C ALA A 52 -5.39 6.40 6.85
N THR A 53 -4.55 7.06 6.06
CA THR A 53 -4.63 7.02 4.59
C THR A 53 -4.31 5.62 4.07
N CYS A 54 -3.21 5.01 4.53
CA CYS A 54 -2.82 3.68 4.07
C CYS A 54 -3.82 2.61 4.51
N GLU A 55 -4.24 2.64 5.78
CA GLU A 55 -5.21 1.67 6.32
C GLU A 55 -6.58 1.78 5.62
N ALA A 56 -7.03 2.99 5.29
CA ALA A 56 -8.28 3.19 4.54
C ALA A 56 -8.26 2.58 3.13
N THR A 57 -7.07 2.40 2.56
CA THR A 57 -6.88 1.74 1.26
C THR A 57 -6.52 0.25 1.37
N GLY A 58 -6.62 -0.33 2.57
CA GLY A 58 -6.24 -1.73 2.80
C GLY A 58 -4.74 -1.97 2.60
N MET A 59 -3.90 -1.00 2.94
CA MET A 59 -2.45 -1.13 2.86
C MET A 59 -1.84 -0.86 4.23
N ARG A 60 -0.58 -1.29 4.41
CA ARG A 60 0.24 -0.90 5.55
C ARG A 60 1.06 0.34 5.21
N TYR A 61 1.85 0.82 6.17
CA TYR A 61 2.74 1.96 6.00
C TYR A 61 4.14 1.62 6.53
N PRO A 62 5.19 2.04 5.83
CA PRO A 62 6.54 2.02 6.37
C PRO A 62 6.73 3.16 7.37
N CYS A 63 7.65 2.92 8.30
CA CYS A 63 8.24 3.98 9.09
C CYS A 63 9.39 4.64 8.32
N HIS A 64 9.94 5.74 8.81
CA HIS A 64 11.09 6.37 8.17
C HIS A 64 12.31 5.45 8.15
N TYR A 65 12.45 4.53 9.12
CA TYR A 65 13.47 3.47 9.08
C TYR A 65 12.85 2.11 8.77
N SER A 66 13.62 1.21 8.14
CA SER A 66 13.21 -0.13 7.69
C SER A 66 12.80 -1.08 8.83
N GLY A 67 13.30 -0.87 10.05
CA GLY A 67 13.06 -1.76 11.19
C GLY A 67 13.92 -3.02 11.20
N ASN A 68 14.65 -3.31 10.11
CA ASN A 68 15.52 -4.48 9.99
C ASN A 68 16.95 -4.18 10.49
N ASP A 69 17.70 -5.21 10.91
CA ASP A 69 19.15 -5.15 11.20
C ASP A 69 19.65 -3.95 12.03
N GLY A 70 18.85 -3.54 13.03
CA GLY A 70 19.19 -2.42 13.92
C GLY A 70 18.76 -1.04 13.42
N CYS A 71 18.13 -0.95 12.24
CA CYS A 71 17.49 0.26 11.72
C CYS A 71 16.15 0.54 12.44
N ASN A 72 16.19 0.79 13.75
CA ASN A 72 14.99 0.95 14.58
C ASN A 72 14.80 2.35 15.21
N ARG A 73 15.70 3.31 14.95
CA ARG A 73 15.70 4.64 15.59
C ARG A 73 14.40 5.43 15.41
N TRP A 74 13.81 5.36 14.22
CA TRP A 74 12.52 6.00 13.90
C TRP A 74 11.57 4.98 13.29
N TRP A 75 11.46 3.84 13.97
CA TRP A 75 10.58 2.74 13.63
C TRP A 75 9.65 2.42 14.82
N ALA A 76 8.46 1.91 14.53
CA ALA A 76 7.47 1.48 15.50
C ALA A 76 6.87 0.14 15.05
N SER A 77 6.37 -0.66 15.98
CA SER A 77 5.91 -2.04 15.72
C SER A 77 4.70 -2.16 14.80
N ASP A 78 3.95 -1.08 14.60
CA ASP A 78 2.82 -1.04 13.66
C ASP A 78 3.26 -0.79 12.21
N CYS A 79 4.47 -0.27 11.99
CA CYS A 79 5.07 -0.15 10.67
C CYS A 79 5.46 -1.51 10.09
N ILE A 80 5.56 -1.57 8.77
CA ILE A 80 6.18 -2.72 8.11
C ILE A 80 7.67 -2.82 8.45
N THR A 81 8.18 -4.04 8.40
CA THR A 81 9.61 -4.33 8.41
C THR A 81 9.96 -4.97 7.07
N TYR A 82 11.09 -4.57 6.51
CA TYR A 82 11.58 -5.09 5.24
C TYR A 82 13.12 -5.02 5.21
N ASP A 83 13.74 -5.90 4.44
CA ASP A 83 15.18 -5.91 4.20
C ASP A 83 15.58 -4.74 3.27
N ASP A 84 16.40 -3.82 3.80
CA ASP A 84 16.97 -2.70 3.03
C ASP A 84 18.22 -3.06 2.23
N ALA A 85 18.58 -4.36 2.19
CA ALA A 85 19.73 -4.94 1.50
C ALA A 85 21.08 -4.30 1.89
N GLY A 86 21.14 -3.69 3.07
CA GLY A 86 22.31 -2.97 3.56
C GLY A 86 22.64 -1.69 2.78
N VAL A 87 21.69 -1.15 2.01
CA VAL A 87 21.88 0.09 1.25
C VAL A 87 21.93 1.28 2.22
N ILE A 88 20.83 1.49 2.95
CA ILE A 88 20.70 2.55 3.96
C ILE A 88 19.47 2.29 4.84
N CYS A 89 19.50 2.74 6.09
CA CYS A 89 18.40 2.47 7.03
C CYS A 89 17.09 3.22 6.76
N HIS A 90 17.10 4.34 6.03
CA HIS A 90 15.90 5.17 5.89
C HIS A 90 15.14 4.90 4.60
N THR A 91 13.82 4.70 4.73
CA THR A 91 12.94 4.28 3.65
C THR A 91 13.00 5.17 2.41
N PRO A 92 12.97 6.52 2.50
CA PRO A 92 13.12 7.36 1.31
C PRO A 92 14.40 7.07 0.52
N GLY A 93 15.51 6.80 1.21
CA GLY A 93 16.80 6.51 0.57
C GLY A 93 16.83 5.13 -0.07
N VAL A 94 16.21 4.12 0.55
CA VAL A 94 16.03 2.79 -0.04
C VAL A 94 15.20 2.87 -1.32
N LEU A 95 14.07 3.59 -1.27
CA LEU A 95 13.21 3.76 -2.44
C LEU A 95 13.92 4.55 -3.54
N SER A 96 14.65 5.62 -3.18
CA SER A 96 15.45 6.39 -4.13
C SER A 96 16.48 5.53 -4.83
N ALA A 97 17.19 4.65 -4.11
CA ALA A 97 18.17 3.75 -4.70
C ALA A 97 17.54 2.81 -5.74
N ASN A 98 16.34 2.30 -5.45
CA ASN A 98 15.61 1.40 -6.37
C ASN A 98 14.97 2.13 -7.56
N LEU A 99 14.48 3.35 -7.36
CA LEU A 99 13.74 4.12 -8.37
C LEU A 99 14.66 4.93 -9.29
N CYS A 100 15.72 5.50 -8.71
CA CYS A 100 16.54 6.54 -9.30
C CYS A 100 18.03 6.16 -9.37
N GLY A 101 18.44 5.03 -8.78
CA GLY A 101 19.83 4.57 -8.79
C GLY A 101 20.77 5.34 -7.84
N ASP A 102 20.23 6.17 -6.95
CA ASP A 102 20.96 6.96 -5.95
C ASP A 102 20.20 6.99 -4.63
N THR A 103 20.88 7.05 -3.49
CA THR A 103 20.27 7.14 -2.15
C THR A 103 19.76 8.54 -1.77
N ASP A 104 20.11 9.58 -2.52
CA ASP A 104 19.65 10.95 -2.26
C ASP A 104 18.24 11.18 -2.80
N HIS A 105 17.25 10.89 -1.96
CA HIS A 105 15.83 10.99 -2.28
C HIS A 105 15.35 12.40 -2.67
N ARG A 106 16.12 13.46 -2.42
CA ARG A 106 15.79 14.83 -2.84
C ARG A 106 15.84 15.02 -4.35
N TYR A 107 16.59 14.17 -5.04
CA TYR A 107 16.74 14.20 -6.50
C TYR A 107 15.93 13.10 -7.19
N CYS A 108 15.08 12.38 -6.46
CA CYS A 108 14.30 11.28 -7.00
C CYS A 108 12.86 11.73 -7.28
N GLN A 109 12.62 12.18 -8.51
CA GLN A 109 11.31 12.70 -8.95
C GLN A 109 10.11 11.79 -8.61
N PRO A 110 10.19 10.45 -8.70
CA PRO A 110 9.08 9.58 -8.29
C PRO A 110 8.62 9.77 -6.83
N LEU A 111 9.50 10.22 -5.93
CA LEU A 111 9.23 10.45 -4.51
C LEU A 111 8.71 11.87 -4.22
N ASP A 112 8.50 12.70 -5.23
CA ASP A 112 8.02 14.07 -5.04
C ASP A 112 6.72 14.15 -4.22
N ASP A 113 6.62 15.17 -3.36
CA ASP A 113 5.51 15.39 -2.41
C ASP A 113 5.13 14.16 -1.55
N THR A 114 6.09 13.28 -1.26
CA THR A 114 5.83 12.05 -0.52
C THR A 114 6.21 12.18 0.95
N PHE A 115 5.28 11.77 1.82
CA PHE A 115 5.45 11.79 3.28
C PHE A 115 5.44 10.38 3.85
N VAL A 116 6.41 10.09 4.72
CA VAL A 116 6.56 8.82 5.43
C VAL A 116 6.33 9.01 6.93
N TYR A 117 5.70 8.02 7.55
CA TYR A 117 5.47 7.99 8.99
C TYR A 117 6.81 8.01 9.74
N ILE A 118 6.97 8.91 10.71
CA ILE A 118 8.21 9.04 11.50
C ILE A 118 7.87 9.24 12.99
N PRO A 119 7.87 8.16 13.78
CA PRO A 119 7.49 8.25 15.18
C PRO A 119 8.51 9.07 15.98
N ASN A 120 8.03 9.87 16.93
CA ASN A 120 8.83 10.61 17.90
C ASN A 120 9.84 11.64 17.31
N TRP A 121 9.63 12.10 16.07
CA TRP A 121 10.51 13.11 15.46
C TRP A 121 10.17 14.53 15.89
N GLN A 122 8.90 14.93 15.77
CA GLN A 122 8.40 16.25 16.13
C GLN A 122 7.21 16.13 17.08
N SER A 123 7.00 17.17 17.90
CA SER A 123 5.89 17.21 18.87
C SER A 123 4.52 17.50 18.26
N ASP A 124 4.46 17.91 17.00
CA ASP A 124 3.24 18.32 16.28
C ASP A 124 2.64 17.20 15.41
N ASP A 125 3.07 15.96 15.62
CA ASP A 125 2.68 14.78 14.84
C ASP A 125 3.09 14.85 13.35
N SER A 126 4.06 15.68 12.98
CA SER A 126 4.53 15.77 11.60
C SER A 126 5.11 14.45 11.07
N ALA A 127 4.63 14.04 9.89
CA ALA A 127 5.33 13.05 9.07
C ALA A 127 6.58 13.68 8.41
N TYR A 128 7.52 12.85 7.96
CA TYR A 128 8.71 13.29 7.24
C TYR A 128 8.41 13.40 5.75
N GLY A 129 8.52 14.58 5.17
CA GLY A 129 8.34 14.79 3.73
C GLY A 129 9.63 15.01 2.95
N VAL A 130 9.55 14.73 1.65
CA VAL A 130 10.55 15.06 0.63
C VAL A 130 9.87 15.82 -0.51
N ASP A 131 10.60 16.72 -1.15
CA ASP A 131 10.12 17.55 -2.26
C ASP A 131 11.25 17.68 -3.29
N TYR A 132 10.97 17.21 -4.51
CA TYR A 132 11.90 17.19 -5.62
C TYR A 132 12.07 18.60 -6.23
N ASP A 133 11.00 19.36 -6.37
CA ASP A 133 11.03 20.68 -7.00
C ASP A 133 11.95 21.64 -6.23
N THR A 134 11.88 21.61 -4.90
CA THR A 134 12.77 22.42 -4.05
C THR A 134 14.02 21.71 -3.59
N HIS A 135 14.18 20.42 -3.91
CA HIS A 135 15.28 19.57 -3.46
C HIS A 135 15.40 19.55 -1.93
N SER A 136 14.26 19.58 -1.25
CA SER A 136 14.16 19.64 0.21
C SER A 136 13.84 18.28 0.79
N MET A 137 14.28 18.05 2.01
CA MET A 137 13.93 16.87 2.80
C MET A 137 13.66 17.30 4.25
N ALA A 138 13.14 16.39 5.04
CA ALA A 138 12.74 16.69 6.42
C ALA A 138 11.68 17.80 6.47
N LEU A 139 10.75 17.76 5.52
CA LEU A 139 9.59 18.64 5.55
C LEU A 139 8.70 18.27 6.74
N HIS A 140 8.28 19.27 7.49
CA HIS A 140 7.38 19.09 8.62
C HIS A 140 5.96 18.91 8.10
N GLY A 141 5.46 17.68 8.08
CA GLY A 141 4.18 17.37 7.47
C GLY A 141 2.97 18.15 8.02
N ALA A 142 3.01 18.68 9.24
CA ALA A 142 1.97 19.57 9.75
C ALA A 142 1.80 20.88 8.93
N ASN A 143 2.83 21.30 8.19
CA ASN A 143 2.81 22.49 7.32
C ASN A 143 2.30 22.20 5.90
N TYR A 144 2.08 20.94 5.55
CA TYR A 144 1.71 20.50 4.21
C TYR A 144 0.36 19.82 4.23
N ASN A 145 -0.40 19.96 3.15
CA ASN A 145 -1.74 19.40 3.04
C ASN A 145 -1.95 18.78 1.66
N ASN A 146 -2.74 17.72 1.60
CA ASN A 146 -3.21 17.09 0.36
C ASN A 146 -2.08 16.57 -0.56
N MET A 147 -1.02 16.05 0.06
CA MET A 147 0.14 15.43 -0.60
C MET A 147 -0.01 13.90 -0.67
N TYR A 148 1.09 13.16 -0.82
CA TYR A 148 1.09 11.71 -0.88
C TYR A 148 1.58 11.07 0.41
N ALA A 149 0.81 10.11 0.92
CA ALA A 149 1.25 9.19 1.94
C ALA A 149 2.01 8.03 1.30
N LEU A 150 3.17 7.69 1.86
CA LEU A 150 3.89 6.47 1.48
C LEU A 150 3.22 5.27 2.14
N CYS A 151 2.68 4.37 1.32
CA CYS A 151 2.02 3.15 1.76
C CYS A 151 2.71 1.93 1.14
N ALA A 152 2.47 0.75 1.71
CA ALA A 152 3.02 -0.49 1.22
C ALA A 152 2.03 -1.65 1.36
N ASP A 153 2.04 -2.55 0.39
CA ASP A 153 1.24 -3.77 0.35
C ASP A 153 2.16 -4.97 0.09
N PHE A 154 1.99 -6.05 0.85
CA PHE A 154 2.82 -7.23 0.65
C PHE A 154 2.15 -8.11 -0.39
N ASP A 155 2.84 -8.38 -1.50
CA ASP A 155 2.27 -9.20 -2.57
C ASP A 155 2.48 -10.68 -2.25
N TRP A 156 1.57 -11.25 -1.47
CA TRP A 156 1.67 -12.64 -1.05
C TRP A 156 1.64 -13.60 -2.24
N CYS A 157 0.88 -13.27 -3.28
CA CYS A 157 0.74 -14.12 -4.47
C CYS A 157 2.00 -14.11 -5.36
N SER A 158 2.87 -13.12 -5.23
CA SER A 158 4.22 -13.14 -5.82
C SER A 158 5.20 -14.01 -5.03
N GLN A 159 4.99 -14.15 -3.72
CA GLN A 159 5.89 -14.87 -2.80
C GLN A 159 5.48 -16.32 -2.56
N ALA A 160 4.19 -16.64 -2.69
CA ALA A 160 3.63 -17.96 -2.42
C ALA A 160 2.90 -18.50 -3.65
N GLN A 161 3.06 -19.79 -3.90
CA GLN A 161 2.31 -20.50 -4.93
C GLN A 161 1.24 -21.39 -4.31
N CYS A 162 -0.01 -21.15 -4.72
CA CYS A 162 -1.10 -22.03 -4.37
C CYS A 162 -0.90 -23.43 -4.98
N PRO A 163 -1.24 -24.49 -4.25
CA PRO A 163 -1.05 -25.85 -4.72
C PRO A 163 -1.98 -26.17 -5.90
N HIS A 164 -1.62 -27.18 -6.68
CA HIS A 164 -2.47 -27.74 -7.74
C HIS A 164 -2.97 -26.73 -8.79
N GLY A 165 -2.26 -25.60 -8.98
CA GLY A 165 -2.66 -24.55 -9.93
C GLY A 165 -3.91 -23.78 -9.51
N TRP A 166 -4.18 -23.69 -8.21
CA TRP A 166 -5.28 -22.88 -7.68
C TRP A 166 -4.99 -21.39 -7.81
N ASP A 167 -6.06 -20.60 -7.87
CA ASP A 167 -5.96 -19.16 -7.97
C ASP A 167 -5.57 -18.58 -6.60
N CYS A 168 -4.56 -17.71 -6.60
CA CYS A 168 -4.16 -16.95 -5.41
C CYS A 168 -4.91 -15.63 -5.38
N GLN A 169 -5.51 -15.33 -4.23
CA GLN A 169 -6.17 -14.06 -3.92
C GLN A 169 -5.39 -13.36 -2.82
N ASP A 170 -4.89 -12.18 -3.14
CA ASP A 170 -4.03 -11.39 -2.27
C ASP A 170 -4.84 -10.45 -1.38
N TYR A 171 -4.47 -10.35 -0.11
CA TYR A 171 -5.03 -9.40 0.85
C TYR A 171 -3.92 -8.86 1.77
N THR A 172 -4.17 -7.71 2.39
CA THR A 172 -3.19 -6.96 3.20
C THR A 172 -2.45 -7.79 4.26
N PHE A 173 -3.14 -8.74 4.88
CA PHE A 173 -2.62 -9.52 6.02
C PHE A 173 -2.62 -11.04 5.81
N TYR A 174 -3.13 -11.48 4.66
CA TYR A 174 -3.32 -12.89 4.35
C TYR A 174 -3.47 -13.09 2.85
N PHE A 175 -3.30 -14.32 2.39
CA PHE A 175 -3.74 -14.70 1.05
C PHE A 175 -4.66 -15.91 1.12
N GLN A 176 -5.43 -16.11 0.06
CA GLN A 176 -6.33 -17.23 -0.06
C GLN A 176 -6.05 -17.99 -1.35
N CYS A 177 -5.95 -19.31 -1.25
CA CYS A 177 -5.89 -20.20 -2.39
C CYS A 177 -7.28 -20.77 -2.67
N VAL A 178 -7.73 -20.59 -3.90
CA VAL A 178 -9.10 -20.89 -4.31
C VAL A 178 -9.09 -21.77 -5.54
N HIS A 179 -9.80 -22.90 -5.50
CA HIS A 179 -9.97 -23.72 -6.69
C HIS A 179 -10.71 -22.93 -7.78
N PRO A 180 -10.25 -22.93 -9.05
CA PRO A 180 -10.85 -22.12 -10.12
C PRO A 180 -12.33 -22.43 -10.40
N ASP A 181 -12.75 -23.67 -10.14
CA ASP A 181 -14.13 -24.12 -10.28
C ASP A 181 -14.74 -24.45 -8.91
N GLN A 182 -15.19 -23.45 -8.16
CA GLN A 182 -15.85 -23.66 -6.86
C GLN A 182 -17.33 -24.06 -6.99
N ILE A 183 -17.95 -23.84 -8.15
CA ILE A 183 -19.41 -23.98 -8.32
C ILE A 183 -19.78 -25.40 -8.76
N THR A 184 -18.98 -26.05 -9.60
CA THR A 184 -19.27 -27.40 -10.08
C THR A 184 -18.48 -28.47 -9.34
N SER A 185 -17.44 -28.09 -8.58
CA SER A 185 -16.62 -29.04 -7.87
C SER A 185 -17.36 -29.61 -6.65
N ARG A 186 -17.69 -30.89 -6.71
CA ARG A 186 -17.97 -31.72 -5.51
C ARG A 186 -16.67 -32.03 -4.76
N MET A 187 -15.78 -31.05 -4.65
CA MET A 187 -14.48 -31.27 -4.03
C MET A 187 -14.64 -31.35 -2.53
N ALA A 188 -13.77 -32.13 -1.91
CA ALA A 188 -13.67 -32.11 -0.46
C ALA A 188 -13.11 -30.74 -0.01
N PRO A 189 -13.43 -30.29 1.21
CA PRO A 189 -12.69 -29.21 1.84
C PRO A 189 -11.19 -29.49 1.77
N TYR A 190 -10.40 -28.45 1.50
CA TYR A 190 -8.96 -28.57 1.62
C TYR A 190 -8.62 -28.91 3.07
N GLN A 191 -7.60 -29.75 3.29
CA GLN A 191 -7.14 -30.10 4.63
C GLN A 191 -5.82 -29.42 4.89
N CYS A 192 -5.82 -28.49 5.85
CA CYS A 192 -4.63 -27.72 6.19
C CYS A 192 -3.51 -28.65 6.71
N SER A 193 -2.28 -28.35 6.28
CA SER A 193 -1.07 -29.04 6.73
C SER A 193 0.03 -28.02 7.03
N SER A 194 1.12 -28.47 7.64
CA SER A 194 2.30 -27.61 7.86
C SER A 194 2.97 -27.15 6.56
N ALA A 195 2.64 -27.75 5.41
CA ALA A 195 3.16 -27.34 4.10
C ALA A 195 2.21 -26.43 3.32
N SER A 196 1.03 -26.11 3.88
CA SER A 196 0.01 -25.34 3.17
C SER A 196 0.31 -23.85 3.11
N CYS A 197 0.99 -23.31 4.13
CA CYS A 197 1.35 -21.89 4.22
C CYS A 197 2.86 -21.72 4.42
N PRO A 198 3.43 -20.57 3.99
CA PRO A 198 4.80 -20.19 4.34
C PRO A 198 5.06 -20.17 5.84
N ASP A 199 6.34 -20.25 6.21
CA ASP A 199 6.76 -20.17 7.61
C ASP A 199 6.22 -18.88 8.27
N GLY A 200 5.75 -19.01 9.52
CA GLY A 200 5.20 -17.89 10.29
C GLY A 200 3.74 -17.57 10.00
N MET A 201 3.06 -18.29 9.12
CA MET A 201 1.62 -18.15 8.86
C MET A 201 0.83 -19.38 9.31
N TYR A 202 -0.45 -19.19 9.61
CA TYR A 202 -1.36 -20.29 9.92
C TYR A 202 -2.37 -20.53 8.80
N CYS A 203 -2.58 -21.81 8.48
CA CYS A 203 -3.56 -22.25 7.51
C CYS A 203 -4.96 -22.32 8.15
N THR A 204 -5.96 -21.75 7.46
CA THR A 204 -7.38 -21.87 7.81
C THR A 204 -8.12 -22.50 6.64
N GLU A 205 -8.93 -23.53 6.90
CA GLU A 205 -9.79 -24.14 5.89
C GLU A 205 -10.97 -23.20 5.60
N GLU A 206 -11.08 -22.72 4.36
CA GLU A 206 -12.10 -21.76 3.95
C GLU A 206 -13.10 -22.50 3.06
N GLY A 207 -14.14 -23.10 3.63
CA GLY A 207 -15.20 -23.76 2.85
C GLY A 207 -14.71 -24.89 1.92
N VAL A 208 -15.31 -24.98 0.73
CA VAL A 208 -15.04 -26.07 -0.22
C VAL A 208 -13.89 -25.68 -1.14
N ALA A 209 -12.84 -26.50 -1.16
CA ALA A 209 -11.68 -26.32 -2.03
C ALA A 209 -11.05 -24.91 -1.98
N SER A 210 -10.97 -24.34 -0.78
CA SER A 210 -10.14 -23.17 -0.50
C SER A 210 -9.55 -23.20 0.91
N PHE A 211 -8.45 -22.49 1.07
CA PHE A 211 -7.84 -22.23 2.36
C PHE A 211 -7.18 -20.85 2.34
N SER A 212 -7.02 -20.24 3.51
CA SER A 212 -6.29 -18.99 3.69
C SER A 212 -5.06 -19.17 4.55
N CYS A 213 -4.03 -18.38 4.29
CA CYS A 213 -2.82 -18.29 5.09
C CYS A 213 -2.77 -16.91 5.71
N LYS A 214 -2.85 -16.83 7.03
CA LYS A 214 -2.96 -15.58 7.78
C LYS A 214 -1.71 -15.38 8.65
N THR A 215 -1.27 -14.13 8.74
CA THR A 215 -0.23 -13.73 9.71
C THR A 215 -0.80 -13.77 11.14
N VAL A 216 0.04 -14.13 12.11
CA VAL A 216 -0.33 -14.32 13.53
C VAL A 216 -0.59 -13.01 14.24
#